data_AF-A0AAV5FL56-F1
#
_entry.id   AF-A0AAV5FL56-F1
#
_cell.length_a   1.000
_cell.length_b   1.000
_cell.length_c   1.000
_cell.angle_alpha   90.00
_cell.angle_beta   90.00
_cell.angle_gamma   90.00
#
_symmetry.space_group_name_H-M   'P 1'
#
loop_
_entity.id
_entity.type
_entity.pdbx_description
1 polymer ?
#
loop_
_entity_poly.entity_id
_entity_poly.type
_entity_poly.pdbx_seq_one_letter_code
_entity_poly.pdbx_strand_id
1 'polypeptide(L)'
;MQMQNVLDAVARENEHTVQAFSPPDSRITRKRGSDQPHPRLPCSGGGGCAHGNKMANDVLPDDVLHLILLRLDSPLWLIRAASACKRWRRAVAGDDGGASFLRLARSLHPPAIAGRYHKIFGPSPIDFVPSSPPPHAKPSRFSSLGFLAVADMSELTVVDCNGGLVLLVDYNPHAPGFVVCDPLTRRHRVIGVPPKERGADYFLSYLFLLHGEDGDISISNFRVFYRFTRHSFRRACVYVSTADDGGGEWRSLWRRPGDLNKDYSRGQHLAGRVDGSLYIGLVNCSILVLDNASLEFSEVDLPTRISVEKSFDIIASSSFRVVHGVGDHPGLPPMSRIVHVRNRELEVFRREHDGSGKWVLEHSSVIPLSTYVDTPLQFEIVDVIADGTGYFILATRVRRLCFSVDLKTMKLTAVPRLTYCETETLEETFTVTLPWPMFMRA
;
A
#
# COMPACT_ATOMS: atom_id res chain seq x y z
N MET A 1 -10.40 -16.60 -5.74
CA MET A 1 -11.85 -16.56 -5.46
C MET A 1 -12.45 -15.16 -5.63
N GLN A 2 -11.80 -14.09 -5.15
CA GLN A 2 -12.35 -12.72 -5.21
C GLN A 2 -12.51 -12.12 -6.63
N MET A 3 -11.51 -12.20 -7.51
CA MET A 3 -11.67 -11.66 -8.88
C MET A 3 -12.66 -12.47 -9.71
N GLN A 4 -12.71 -13.79 -9.53
CA GLN A 4 -13.75 -14.61 -10.16
C GLN A 4 -15.15 -14.23 -9.66
N ASN A 5 -15.33 -13.97 -8.36
CA ASN A 5 -16.60 -13.48 -7.81
C ASN A 5 -16.97 -12.09 -8.34
N VAL A 6 -16.02 -11.17 -8.51
CA VAL A 6 -16.24 -9.84 -9.11
C VAL A 6 -16.58 -9.97 -10.60
N LEU A 7 -15.86 -10.82 -11.34
CA LEU A 7 -16.14 -11.10 -12.75
C LEU A 7 -17.49 -11.80 -12.93
N ASP A 8 -17.87 -12.70 -12.01
CA ASP A 8 -19.15 -13.40 -12.04
C ASP A 8 -20.31 -12.49 -11.62
N ALA A 9 -20.10 -11.56 -10.67
CA ALA A 9 -21.08 -10.55 -10.30
C ALA A 9 -21.34 -9.57 -11.45
N VAL A 10 -20.30 -9.10 -12.14
CA VAL A 10 -20.43 -8.22 -13.30
C VAL A 10 -20.96 -8.95 -14.53
N ALA A 11 -20.67 -10.25 -14.69
CA ALA A 11 -21.28 -11.08 -15.72
C ALA A 11 -22.80 -11.20 -15.51
N ARG A 12 -23.25 -11.41 -14.26
CA ARG A 12 -24.68 -11.43 -13.91
C ARG A 12 -25.35 -10.07 -14.13
N GLU A 13 -24.66 -8.97 -13.79
CA GLU A 13 -25.18 -7.62 -13.98
C GLU A 13 -25.34 -7.29 -15.49
N ASN A 14 -24.40 -7.71 -16.35
CA ASN A 14 -24.53 -7.55 -17.80
C ASN A 14 -25.62 -8.42 -18.43
N GLU A 15 -25.92 -9.61 -17.89
CA GLU A 15 -27.07 -10.41 -18.34
C GLU A 15 -28.40 -9.69 -18.10
N HIS A 16 -28.51 -8.92 -17.00
CA HIS A 16 -29.68 -8.08 -16.73
C HIS A 16 -29.76 -6.85 -17.63
N THR A 17 -28.63 -6.24 -18.00
CA THR A 17 -28.60 -5.09 -18.92
C THR A 17 -28.94 -5.46 -20.37
N VAL A 18 -28.64 -6.70 -20.79
CA VAL A 18 -29.01 -7.22 -22.12
C VAL A 18 -30.51 -7.53 -22.22
N GLN A 19 -31.20 -7.81 -21.11
CA GLN A 19 -32.67 -7.96 -21.11
C GLN A 19 -33.44 -6.63 -21.19
N ALA A 20 -32.79 -5.48 -20.93
CA ALA A 20 -33.43 -4.16 -20.95
C ALA A 20 -33.46 -3.48 -22.34
N PHE A 21 -32.82 -4.06 -23.36
CA PHE A 21 -32.86 -3.55 -24.74
C PHE A 21 -33.31 -4.64 -25.72
N SER A 22 -34.60 -4.96 -25.72
CA SER A 22 -35.24 -5.64 -26.85
C SER A 22 -35.79 -4.61 -27.84
N PRO A 23 -35.37 -4.60 -29.13
CA PRO A 23 -36.04 -3.82 -30.17
C PRO A 23 -37.30 -4.53 -30.68
N PRO A 24 -38.28 -3.82 -31.28
CA PRO A 24 -39.56 -4.41 -31.64
C PRO A 24 -39.46 -5.31 -32.88
N ASP A 25 -40.26 -6.38 -32.85
CA ASP A 25 -40.46 -7.38 -33.89
C ASP A 25 -40.64 -6.81 -35.30
N SER A 26 -39.86 -7.32 -36.26
CA SER A 26 -40.29 -7.35 -37.66
C SER A 26 -40.02 -8.72 -38.29
N ARG A 27 -41.14 -9.39 -38.61
CA ARG A 27 -41.23 -10.67 -39.32
C ARG A 27 -40.59 -10.57 -40.71
N ILE A 28 -39.71 -11.52 -41.05
CA ILE A 28 -39.41 -11.85 -42.44
C ILE A 28 -39.58 -13.36 -42.64
N THR A 29 -40.52 -13.69 -43.52
CA THR A 29 -40.98 -15.04 -43.90
C THR A 29 -39.97 -15.80 -44.76
N ARG A 30 -39.69 -17.05 -44.39
CA ARG A 30 -39.04 -18.08 -45.24
C ARG A 30 -39.94 -18.48 -46.42
N LYS A 31 -39.38 -18.56 -47.64
CA LYS A 31 -39.93 -19.34 -48.76
C LYS A 31 -39.03 -20.55 -49.05
N ARG A 32 -39.68 -21.72 -49.13
CA ARG A 32 -39.15 -23.03 -49.54
C ARG A 32 -39.22 -23.20 -51.06
N GLY A 33 -38.34 -24.05 -51.57
CA GLY A 33 -38.47 -24.84 -52.81
C GLY A 33 -37.07 -25.27 -53.26
N SER A 34 -36.79 -26.47 -53.76
CA SER A 34 -37.45 -27.78 -53.90
C SER A 34 -36.37 -28.73 -54.47
N ASP A 35 -36.50 -30.03 -54.21
CA ASP A 35 -35.53 -31.09 -54.49
C ASP A 35 -35.20 -31.37 -55.98
N GLN A 36 -34.06 -32.08 -56.20
CA GLN A 36 -33.82 -33.32 -56.98
C GLN A 36 -32.63 -33.29 -58.01
N PRO A 37 -32.06 -34.45 -58.48
CA PRO A 37 -30.93 -35.19 -57.87
C PRO A 37 -29.70 -35.44 -58.81
N HIS A 38 -28.62 -36.05 -58.27
CA HIS A 38 -27.30 -36.39 -58.86
C HIS A 38 -27.28 -37.27 -60.14
N PRO A 39 -26.14 -37.35 -60.87
CA PRO A 39 -25.25 -38.53 -60.71
C PRO A 39 -23.73 -38.24 -60.71
N ARG A 40 -22.95 -39.26 -60.30
CA ARG A 40 -21.49 -39.27 -60.05
C ARG A 40 -20.64 -39.75 -61.26
N LEU A 41 -19.32 -39.47 -61.17
CA LEU A 41 -18.10 -40.17 -61.67
C LEU A 41 -17.24 -39.37 -62.70
N PRO A 42 -15.92 -39.67 -62.90
CA PRO A 42 -14.81 -39.72 -61.95
C PRO A 42 -13.51 -38.99 -62.43
N CYS A 43 -12.53 -38.89 -61.53
CA CYS A 43 -11.09 -38.55 -61.61
C CYS A 43 -10.38 -38.19 -62.95
N SER A 44 -9.67 -37.05 -62.95
CA SER A 44 -8.26 -36.88 -63.39
C SER A 44 -7.80 -35.47 -63.00
N GLY A 45 -6.78 -35.27 -62.16
CA GLY A 45 -5.37 -35.26 -62.57
C GLY A 45 -4.89 -33.80 -62.73
N GLY A 46 -3.85 -33.40 -62.00
CA GLY A 46 -3.18 -32.11 -62.23
C GLY A 46 -2.75 -31.42 -60.95
N GLY A 47 -1.46 -31.53 -60.63
CA GLY A 47 -0.81 -30.81 -59.54
C GLY A 47 -0.86 -29.29 -59.74
N GLY A 48 -0.81 -28.58 -58.62
CA GLY A 48 -0.72 -27.13 -58.61
C GLY A 48 -0.46 -26.66 -57.20
N CYS A 49 0.79 -26.29 -56.94
CA CYS A 49 1.25 -25.66 -55.71
C CYS A 49 0.41 -24.42 -55.40
N ALA A 50 -0.53 -24.53 -54.46
CA ALA A 50 -1.06 -23.37 -53.77
C ALA A 50 -0.20 -23.17 -52.52
N HIS A 51 0.72 -22.21 -52.62
CA HIS A 51 1.30 -21.53 -51.46
C HIS A 51 0.14 -21.11 -50.55
N GLY A 52 -0.13 -21.91 -49.52
CA GLY A 52 -0.89 -21.45 -48.39
C GLY A 52 -0.05 -20.38 -47.72
N ASN A 53 -0.31 -19.12 -48.06
CA ASN A 53 -0.17 -18.03 -47.12
C ASN A 53 -1.06 -18.39 -45.92
N LYS A 54 -0.51 -19.21 -45.00
CA LYS A 54 -0.83 -19.07 -43.60
C LYS A 54 -0.41 -17.65 -43.30
N MET A 55 -1.38 -16.72 -43.33
CA MET A 55 -1.32 -15.58 -42.43
C MET A 55 -0.96 -16.22 -41.09
N ALA A 56 0.29 -16.03 -40.68
CA ALA A 56 0.64 -16.15 -39.29
C ALA A 56 -0.37 -15.21 -38.62
N ASN A 57 -1.40 -15.80 -38.01
CA ASN A 57 -2.09 -15.08 -36.97
C ASN A 57 -0.96 -14.79 -36.00
N ASP A 58 -0.48 -13.55 -36.00
CA ASP A 58 0.37 -13.00 -34.96
C ASP A 58 -0.47 -13.04 -33.69
N VAL A 59 -0.55 -14.23 -33.11
CA VAL A 59 -1.23 -14.48 -31.84
C VAL A 59 -0.31 -13.80 -30.84
N LEU A 60 -0.66 -12.56 -30.49
CA LEU A 60 -0.01 -11.78 -29.44
C LEU A 60 0.31 -12.71 -28.26
N PRO A 61 1.58 -12.93 -27.87
CA PRO A 61 1.93 -13.87 -26.80
C PRO A 61 1.23 -13.56 -25.46
N ASP A 62 0.99 -14.58 -24.62
CA ASP A 62 0.23 -14.43 -23.36
C ASP A 62 0.94 -13.52 -22.35
N ASP A 63 2.27 -13.51 -22.35
CA ASP A 63 3.12 -12.59 -21.58
C ASP A 63 2.91 -11.14 -22.03
N VAL A 64 2.83 -10.87 -23.33
CA VAL A 64 2.54 -9.52 -23.84
C VAL A 64 1.11 -9.10 -23.50
N LEU A 65 0.15 -10.01 -23.62
CA LEU A 65 -1.23 -9.76 -23.20
C LEU A 65 -1.31 -9.42 -21.70
N HIS A 66 -0.59 -10.15 -20.86
CA HIS A 66 -0.49 -9.90 -19.43
C HIS A 66 0.05 -8.49 -19.15
N LEU A 67 1.12 -8.07 -19.84
CA LEU A 67 1.68 -6.72 -19.73
C LEU A 67 0.71 -5.62 -20.18
N ILE A 68 -0.07 -5.85 -21.25
CA ILE A 68 -1.09 -4.88 -21.70
C ILE A 68 -2.15 -4.71 -20.62
N LEU A 69 -2.65 -5.81 -20.05
CA LEU A 69 -3.69 -5.80 -19.04
C LEU A 69 -3.21 -5.13 -17.74
N LEU A 70 -1.94 -5.34 -17.37
CA LEU A 70 -1.31 -4.68 -16.23
C LEU A 70 -1.22 -3.16 -16.38
N ARG A 71 -1.24 -2.63 -17.61
CA ARG A 71 -1.22 -1.18 -17.86
C ARG A 71 -2.59 -0.52 -17.76
N LEU A 72 -3.66 -1.29 -17.61
CA LEU A 72 -5.00 -0.73 -17.40
C LEU A 72 -5.07 -0.11 -16.01
N ASP A 73 -5.05 1.21 -15.98
CA ASP A 73 -5.17 2.06 -14.79
C ASP A 73 -6.57 2.03 -14.17
N SER A 74 -7.59 1.76 -15.00
CA SER A 74 -8.95 1.49 -14.56
C SER A 74 -9.24 -0.01 -14.50
N PRO A 75 -9.45 -0.52 -13.30
CA PRO A 75 -10.02 -1.85 -13.10
C PRO A 75 -11.40 -2.10 -13.77
N LEU A 76 -12.19 -1.09 -14.18
CA LEU A 76 -13.39 -1.28 -14.99
C LEU A 76 -12.99 -1.72 -16.40
N TRP A 77 -11.93 -1.10 -16.94
CA TRP A 77 -11.32 -1.55 -18.19
C TRP A 77 -10.76 -2.96 -18.03
N LEU A 78 -10.11 -3.28 -16.89
CA LEU A 78 -9.62 -4.63 -16.61
C LEU A 78 -10.76 -5.67 -16.57
N ILE A 79 -11.87 -5.36 -15.91
CA ILE A 79 -13.06 -6.23 -15.84
C ILE A 79 -13.66 -6.44 -17.23
N ARG A 80 -13.83 -5.36 -18.02
CA ARG A 80 -14.31 -5.44 -19.40
C ARG A 80 -13.39 -6.27 -20.28
N ALA A 81 -12.08 -6.06 -20.14
CA ALA A 81 -11.03 -6.79 -20.83
C ALA A 81 -11.06 -8.30 -20.48
N ALA A 82 -11.13 -8.65 -19.20
CA ALA A 82 -11.26 -10.03 -18.73
C ALA A 82 -12.58 -10.68 -19.15
N SER A 83 -13.62 -9.89 -19.39
CA SER A 83 -14.92 -10.36 -19.89
C SER A 83 -14.97 -10.54 -21.40
N ALA A 84 -14.04 -9.93 -22.16
CA ALA A 84 -14.05 -9.97 -23.62
C ALA A 84 -13.81 -11.38 -24.18
N CYS A 85 -12.90 -12.17 -23.58
CA CYS A 85 -12.71 -13.57 -23.97
C CYS A 85 -12.03 -14.44 -22.89
N LYS A 86 -12.15 -15.77 -23.03
CA LYS A 86 -11.56 -16.77 -22.12
C LYS A 86 -10.03 -16.63 -21.98
N ARG A 87 -9.35 -16.15 -23.03
CA ARG A 87 -7.89 -15.97 -23.03
C ARG A 87 -7.48 -14.81 -22.13
N TRP A 88 -8.16 -13.67 -22.25
CA TRP A 88 -7.91 -12.49 -21.44
C TRP A 88 -8.29 -12.74 -19.98
N ARG A 89 -9.42 -13.44 -19.74
CA ARG A 89 -9.77 -13.91 -18.40
C ARG A 89 -8.66 -14.76 -17.77
N ARG A 90 -8.11 -15.73 -18.52
CA ARG A 90 -7.01 -16.58 -18.04
C ARG A 90 -5.73 -15.77 -17.79
N ALA A 91 -5.43 -14.77 -18.61
CA ALA A 91 -4.27 -13.90 -18.37
C ALA A 91 -4.39 -13.06 -17.08
N VAL A 92 -5.61 -12.69 -16.69
CA VAL A 92 -5.90 -11.94 -15.44
C VAL A 92 -6.01 -12.87 -14.23
N ALA A 93 -6.72 -13.99 -14.37
CA ALA A 93 -6.99 -14.91 -13.27
C ALA A 93 -5.85 -15.89 -13.00
N GLY A 94 -5.06 -16.27 -14.01
CA GLY A 94 -4.01 -17.28 -13.87
C GLY A 94 -4.48 -18.56 -13.16
N ASP A 95 -3.53 -19.27 -12.56
CA ASP A 95 -3.81 -20.47 -11.74
C ASP A 95 -4.17 -20.11 -10.29
N ASP A 96 -3.78 -18.91 -9.82
CA ASP A 96 -3.99 -18.43 -8.45
C ASP A 96 -5.28 -17.60 -8.27
N GLY A 97 -6.15 -17.58 -9.28
CA GLY A 97 -7.40 -16.82 -9.25
C GLY A 97 -7.22 -15.29 -9.29
N GLY A 98 -6.05 -14.82 -9.71
CA GLY A 98 -5.73 -13.44 -10.04
C GLY A 98 -4.91 -12.72 -8.98
N ALA A 99 -4.49 -13.44 -7.93
CA ALA A 99 -3.78 -12.86 -6.80
C ALA A 99 -2.44 -12.24 -7.23
N SER A 100 -1.64 -12.96 -8.02
CA SER A 100 -0.35 -12.46 -8.51
C SER A 100 -0.53 -11.32 -9.50
N PHE A 101 -1.55 -11.40 -10.39
CA PHE A 101 -1.87 -10.31 -11.31
C PHE A 101 -2.22 -9.03 -10.54
N LEU A 102 -3.11 -9.10 -9.55
CA LEU A 102 -3.52 -7.94 -8.74
C LEU A 102 -2.38 -7.39 -7.91
N ARG A 103 -1.54 -8.26 -7.32
CA ARG A 103 -0.34 -7.82 -6.59
C ARG A 103 0.58 -7.02 -7.50
N LEU A 104 0.82 -7.51 -8.72
CA LEU A 104 1.65 -6.83 -9.70
C LEU A 104 0.99 -5.53 -10.20
N ALA A 105 -0.31 -5.55 -10.50
CA ALA A 105 -1.06 -4.36 -10.91
C ALA A 105 -1.01 -3.27 -9.83
N ARG A 106 -1.26 -3.61 -8.55
CA ARG A 106 -1.13 -2.67 -7.42
C ARG A 106 0.28 -2.12 -7.26
N SER A 107 1.29 -2.92 -7.60
CA SER A 107 2.67 -2.48 -7.54
C SER A 107 3.05 -1.54 -8.70
N LEU A 108 2.38 -1.68 -9.86
CA LEU A 108 2.59 -0.84 -11.05
C LEU A 108 1.71 0.41 -11.05
N HIS A 109 0.59 0.38 -10.33
CA HIS A 109 -0.35 1.49 -10.15
C HIS A 109 -0.26 2.01 -8.72
N PRO A 110 0.54 3.05 -8.45
CA PRO A 110 0.63 3.64 -7.13
C PRO A 110 -0.77 4.01 -6.61
N PRO A 111 -1.09 3.68 -5.34
CA PRO A 111 -2.39 4.00 -4.80
C PRO A 111 -2.55 5.53 -4.70
N ALA A 112 -3.74 6.02 -5.08
CA ALA A 112 -4.03 7.45 -5.03
C ALA A 112 -4.05 7.93 -3.58
N ILE A 113 -3.41 9.05 -3.28
CA ILE A 113 -3.37 9.62 -1.93
C ILE A 113 -4.63 10.45 -1.71
N ALA A 114 -5.44 10.11 -0.70
CA ALA A 114 -6.62 10.89 -0.31
C ALA A 114 -6.24 12.19 0.41
N GLY A 115 -5.21 12.12 1.24
CA GLY A 115 -4.71 13.22 2.05
C GLY A 115 -3.91 12.70 3.23
N ARG A 116 -3.70 13.56 4.23
CA ARG A 116 -2.86 13.27 5.40
C ARG A 116 -3.55 13.67 6.68
N TYR A 117 -3.45 12.82 7.70
CA TYR A 117 -3.78 13.20 9.06
C TYR A 117 -2.57 13.79 9.76
N HIS A 118 -2.79 14.87 10.49
CA HIS A 118 -1.77 15.57 11.26
C HIS A 118 -1.97 15.27 12.76
N LYS A 119 -0.94 14.72 13.40
CA LYS A 119 -0.89 14.55 14.85
C LYS A 119 -0.18 15.75 15.46
N ILE A 120 -0.90 16.50 16.28
CA ILE A 120 -0.43 17.72 16.93
C ILE A 120 -0.15 17.41 18.42
N PHE A 121 0.85 18.06 18.99
CA PHE A 121 1.21 17.92 20.40
C PHE A 121 0.07 18.39 21.32
N GLY A 122 -0.34 17.53 22.24
CA GLY A 122 -1.44 17.78 23.18
C GLY A 122 -2.82 17.36 22.63
N PRO A 123 -3.89 17.54 23.43
CA PRO A 123 -5.25 17.23 22.99
C PRO A 123 -5.68 18.23 21.91
N SER A 124 -5.62 17.80 20.66
CA SER A 124 -6.01 18.59 19.50
C SER A 124 -6.94 17.77 18.62
N PRO A 125 -7.98 18.37 18.01
CA PRO A 125 -8.83 17.64 17.07
C PRO A 125 -7.99 17.07 15.93
N ILE A 126 -8.38 15.88 15.48
CA ILE A 126 -7.77 15.22 14.33
C ILE A 126 -7.91 16.13 13.11
N ASP A 127 -6.79 16.60 12.59
CA ASP A 127 -6.74 17.45 11.41
C ASP A 127 -6.41 16.63 10.16
N PHE A 128 -7.09 16.93 9.05
CA PHE A 128 -6.93 16.22 7.78
C PHE A 128 -6.75 17.19 6.62
N VAL A 129 -5.58 17.11 5.99
CA VAL A 129 -5.23 17.89 4.80
C VAL A 129 -5.46 17.04 3.55
N PRO A 130 -6.44 17.40 2.70
CA PRO A 130 -6.73 16.64 1.47
C PRO A 130 -5.62 16.81 0.43
N SER A 131 -5.42 15.78 -0.39
CA SER A 131 -4.53 15.87 -1.55
C SER A 131 -5.06 16.84 -2.59
N SER A 132 -4.14 17.49 -3.32
CA SER A 132 -4.45 18.36 -4.45
C SER A 132 -3.69 17.90 -5.71
N PRO A 133 -4.38 17.60 -6.83
CA PRO A 133 -5.84 17.57 -6.97
C PRO A 133 -6.45 16.43 -6.13
N PRO A 134 -7.70 16.58 -5.65
CA PRO A 134 -8.35 15.53 -4.88
C PRO A 134 -8.59 14.30 -5.78
N PRO A 135 -8.42 13.07 -5.25
CA PRO A 135 -8.86 11.89 -5.98
C PRO A 135 -10.39 11.90 -6.14
N HIS A 136 -10.94 10.97 -6.93
CA HIS A 136 -12.39 10.87 -7.16
C HIS A 136 -13.24 10.65 -5.88
N ALA A 137 -12.61 10.37 -4.74
CA ALA A 137 -13.27 10.26 -3.44
C ALA A 137 -13.54 11.65 -2.83
N LYS A 138 -14.71 11.82 -2.19
CA LYS A 138 -15.09 13.07 -1.51
C LYS A 138 -14.16 13.31 -0.30
N PRO A 139 -13.33 14.38 -0.28
CA PRO A 139 -12.39 14.62 0.82
C PRO A 139 -13.07 14.80 2.19
N SER A 140 -14.31 15.33 2.21
CA SER A 140 -15.09 15.54 3.43
C SER A 140 -15.38 14.27 4.24
N ARG A 141 -15.27 13.09 3.62
CA ARG A 141 -15.41 11.81 4.34
C ARG A 141 -14.22 11.51 5.26
N PHE A 142 -13.03 12.01 4.93
CA PHE A 142 -11.82 11.83 5.72
C PHE A 142 -11.67 12.93 6.79
N SER A 143 -12.08 14.15 6.49
CA SER A 143 -12.04 15.26 7.45
C SER A 143 -13.03 15.11 8.61
N SER A 144 -14.16 14.43 8.41
CA SER A 144 -15.19 14.27 9.44
C SER A 144 -15.27 12.83 9.91
N LEU A 145 -14.56 12.53 11.01
CA LEU A 145 -14.67 11.24 11.72
C LEU A 145 -15.86 11.21 12.71
N GLY A 146 -16.85 12.09 12.56
CA GLY A 146 -18.03 12.17 13.45
C GLY A 146 -18.99 10.98 13.38
N PHE A 147 -18.72 9.98 12.54
CA PHE A 147 -19.44 8.70 12.52
C PHE A 147 -18.89 7.70 13.55
N LEU A 148 -17.75 8.01 14.18
CA LEU A 148 -17.26 7.29 15.34
C LEU A 148 -18.16 7.70 16.51
N ALA A 149 -19.15 6.87 16.83
CA ALA A 149 -20.05 7.07 17.97
C ALA A 149 -19.33 6.76 19.31
N VAL A 150 -18.12 7.28 19.46
CA VAL A 150 -17.29 7.16 20.66
C VAL A 150 -17.64 8.36 21.55
N ALA A 151 -17.94 8.08 22.82
CA ALA A 151 -18.55 9.06 23.74
C ALA A 151 -17.69 10.32 23.96
N ASP A 152 -16.38 10.25 23.69
CA ASP A 152 -15.50 11.41 23.69
C ASP A 152 -14.47 11.32 22.55
N MET A 153 -14.69 12.12 21.49
CA MET A 153 -13.80 12.20 20.33
C MET A 153 -12.51 12.99 20.64
N SER A 154 -12.45 13.72 21.76
CA SER A 154 -11.33 14.61 22.08
C SER A 154 -10.06 13.89 22.51
N GLU A 155 -10.17 12.61 22.86
CA GLU A 155 -9.04 11.74 23.29
C GLU A 155 -8.55 10.79 22.18
N LEU A 156 -9.21 10.78 21.01
CA LEU A 156 -8.81 9.93 19.89
C LEU A 156 -7.64 10.54 19.12
N THR A 157 -6.58 9.74 18.96
CA THR A 157 -5.39 10.13 18.18
C THR A 157 -5.16 9.15 17.05
N VAL A 158 -4.93 9.65 15.83
CA VAL A 158 -4.49 8.83 14.70
C VAL A 158 -3.07 8.36 14.95
N VAL A 159 -2.83 7.05 14.80
CA VAL A 159 -1.49 6.45 14.99
C VAL A 159 -0.98 5.72 13.75
N ASP A 160 -1.85 5.40 12.79
CA ASP A 160 -1.45 4.79 11.52
C ASP A 160 -2.56 4.86 10.47
N CYS A 161 -2.18 4.77 9.20
CA CYS A 161 -3.09 4.68 8.05
C CYS A 161 -2.57 3.62 7.07
N ASN A 162 -3.46 2.75 6.59
CA ASN A 162 -3.10 1.74 5.57
C ASN A 162 -4.32 1.31 4.76
N GLY A 163 -4.19 1.25 3.43
CA GLY A 163 -5.22 0.75 2.51
C GLY A 163 -6.61 1.38 2.66
N GLY A 164 -6.63 2.68 2.95
CA GLY A 164 -7.83 3.49 3.17
C GLY A 164 -8.42 3.39 4.57
N LEU A 165 -7.86 2.54 5.44
CA LEU A 165 -8.23 2.46 6.84
C LEU A 165 -7.38 3.40 7.68
N VAL A 166 -7.97 3.88 8.78
CA VAL A 166 -7.34 4.75 9.78
C VAL A 166 -7.39 4.02 11.12
N LEU A 167 -6.25 3.94 11.80
CA LEU A 167 -6.14 3.38 13.14
C LEU A 167 -5.98 4.51 14.14
N LEU A 168 -6.86 4.50 15.14
CA LEU A 168 -6.90 5.46 16.22
C LEU A 168 -6.69 4.76 17.56
N VAL A 169 -6.06 5.48 18.49
CA VAL A 169 -5.97 5.10 19.89
C VAL A 169 -6.90 6.00 20.69
N ASP A 170 -7.71 5.38 21.54
CA ASP A 170 -8.45 6.04 22.60
C ASP A 170 -7.59 6.03 23.86
N TYR A 171 -7.14 7.22 24.26
CA TYR A 171 -6.33 7.43 25.46
C TYR A 171 -7.16 7.57 26.73
N ASN A 172 -8.48 7.33 26.68
CA ASN A 172 -9.33 7.38 27.85
C ASN A 172 -8.78 6.50 28.98
N PRO A 173 -8.41 7.08 30.13
CA PRO A 173 -7.77 6.34 31.22
C PRO A 173 -8.71 5.30 31.85
N HIS A 174 -10.03 5.41 31.65
CA HIS A 174 -11.04 4.51 32.20
C HIS A 174 -11.37 3.34 31.26
N ALA A 175 -11.16 3.50 29.96
CA ALA A 175 -11.48 2.49 28.95
C ALA A 175 -10.56 2.59 27.73
N PRO A 176 -9.24 2.36 27.87
CA PRO A 176 -8.32 2.44 26.75
C PRO A 176 -8.71 1.41 25.68
N GLY A 177 -8.68 1.84 24.42
CA GLY A 177 -9.11 1.03 23.30
C GLY A 177 -8.47 1.48 22.00
N PHE A 178 -8.61 0.65 20.96
CA PHE A 178 -8.20 1.01 19.62
C PHE A 178 -9.43 1.04 18.72
N VAL A 179 -9.43 1.96 17.76
CA VAL A 179 -10.51 2.07 16.78
C VAL A 179 -9.90 1.98 15.40
N VAL A 180 -10.37 1.02 14.60
CA VAL A 180 -10.07 0.98 13.17
C VAL A 180 -11.30 1.50 12.44
N CYS A 181 -11.13 2.47 11.56
CA CYS A 181 -12.23 2.99 10.77
C CYS A 181 -11.91 3.05 9.28
N ASP A 182 -12.98 2.96 8.49
CA ASP A 182 -13.00 3.20 7.07
C ASP A 182 -13.80 4.49 6.84
N PRO A 183 -13.12 5.64 6.66
CA PRO A 183 -13.80 6.92 6.45
C PRO A 183 -14.65 6.95 5.18
N LEU A 184 -14.27 6.18 4.14
CA LEU A 184 -15.03 6.12 2.88
C LEU A 184 -16.39 5.50 3.12
N THR A 185 -16.42 4.32 3.76
CA THR A 185 -17.67 3.59 4.03
C THR A 185 -18.35 4.02 5.33
N ARG A 186 -17.74 4.92 6.11
CA ARG A 186 -18.21 5.39 7.43
C ARG A 186 -18.48 4.24 8.39
N ARG A 187 -17.65 3.19 8.32
CA ARG A 187 -17.72 2.03 9.21
C ARG A 187 -16.52 2.03 10.14
N HIS A 188 -16.69 1.51 11.35
CA HIS A 188 -15.61 1.37 12.30
C HIS A 188 -15.73 0.07 13.09
N ARG A 189 -14.60 -0.33 13.69
CA ARG A 189 -14.46 -1.45 14.60
C ARG A 189 -13.71 -0.97 15.83
N VAL A 190 -14.29 -1.20 16.99
CA VAL A 190 -13.61 -1.00 18.28
C VAL A 190 -12.91 -2.29 18.66
N ILE A 191 -11.63 -2.18 18.98
CA ILE A 191 -10.76 -3.28 19.35
C ILE A 191 -10.37 -3.07 20.81
N GLY A 192 -10.79 -3.99 21.66
CA GLY A 192 -10.37 -3.99 23.06
C GLY A 192 -8.87 -4.27 23.19
N VAL A 193 -8.26 -3.80 24.26
CA VAL A 193 -6.85 -4.08 24.58
C VAL A 193 -6.66 -5.58 24.89
N PRO A 194 -5.49 -6.19 24.57
CA PRO A 194 -5.24 -7.61 24.81
C PRO A 194 -5.62 -8.06 26.24
N PRO A 195 -6.38 -9.16 26.42
CA PRO A 195 -6.96 -9.54 27.71
C PRO A 195 -5.95 -9.67 28.86
N LYS A 196 -4.77 -10.25 28.58
CA LYS A 196 -3.71 -10.51 29.58
C LYS A 196 -2.98 -9.25 30.05
N GLU A 197 -3.28 -8.13 29.44
CA GLU A 197 -2.56 -6.89 29.68
C GLU A 197 -3.42 -5.89 30.48
N ARG A 198 -4.75 -6.08 30.58
CA ARG A 198 -5.67 -5.13 31.23
C ARG A 198 -5.20 -4.78 32.65
N GLY A 199 -5.08 -3.48 32.94
CA GLY A 199 -4.69 -2.96 34.26
C GLY A 199 -3.18 -2.75 34.49
N ALA A 200 -2.33 -2.92 33.47
CA ALA A 200 -0.93 -2.51 33.54
C ALA A 200 -0.77 -1.02 33.18
N ASP A 201 0.22 -0.33 33.75
CA ASP A 201 0.67 0.98 33.26
C ASP A 201 1.26 0.80 31.86
N TYR A 202 0.46 1.10 30.84
CA TYR A 202 0.88 1.01 29.46
C TYR A 202 1.63 2.26 29.05
N PHE A 203 2.94 2.12 28.81
CA PHE A 203 3.66 3.09 28.00
C PHE A 203 3.56 2.61 26.55
N LEU A 204 2.57 3.14 25.82
CA LEU A 204 2.38 2.86 24.40
C LEU A 204 3.73 2.91 23.66
N SER A 205 4.01 1.90 22.85
CA SER A 205 5.22 1.90 22.01
C SER A 205 4.82 2.04 20.55
N TYR A 206 4.23 1.06 19.85
CA TYR A 206 3.86 1.23 18.44
C TYR A 206 2.66 0.37 18.01
N LEU A 207 1.75 0.94 17.20
CA LEU A 207 0.61 0.24 16.59
C LEU A 207 0.59 0.45 15.08
N PHE A 208 0.37 -0.61 14.32
CA PHE A 208 0.34 -0.55 12.87
C PHE A 208 -0.76 -1.43 12.27
N LEU A 209 -1.45 -0.93 11.25
CA LEU A 209 -2.36 -1.67 10.39
C LEU A 209 -1.58 -2.58 9.45
N LEU A 210 -2.02 -3.83 9.42
CA LEU A 210 -1.56 -4.89 8.55
C LEU A 210 -2.71 -5.36 7.66
N HIS A 211 -2.35 -5.98 6.54
CA HIS A 211 -3.35 -6.60 5.67
C HIS A 211 -3.95 -7.82 6.37
N GLY A 212 -5.16 -8.20 5.99
CA GLY A 212 -5.78 -9.46 6.35
C GLY A 212 -4.97 -10.68 5.94
N GLU A 213 -5.43 -11.86 6.34
CA GLU A 213 -4.75 -13.13 6.04
C GLU A 213 -4.71 -13.45 4.53
N ASP A 214 -5.69 -12.96 3.76
CA ASP A 214 -5.74 -13.07 2.29
C ASP A 214 -4.86 -12.06 1.55
N GLY A 215 -4.16 -11.18 2.27
CA GLY A 215 -3.31 -10.13 1.70
C GLY A 215 -4.05 -8.86 1.28
N ASP A 216 -5.37 -8.77 1.52
CA ASP A 216 -6.17 -7.57 1.30
C ASP A 216 -6.51 -6.89 2.63
N ILE A 217 -6.83 -5.60 2.59
CA ILE A 217 -7.15 -4.83 3.80
C ILE A 217 -8.49 -4.13 3.63
N SER A 218 -9.44 -4.40 4.53
CA SER A 218 -10.75 -3.75 4.57
C SER A 218 -11.28 -3.72 6.01
N ILE A 219 -12.34 -2.97 6.28
CA ILE A 219 -12.92 -2.90 7.63
C ILE A 219 -13.46 -4.25 8.16
N SER A 220 -13.67 -5.22 7.28
CA SER A 220 -14.08 -6.59 7.64
C SER A 220 -12.91 -7.58 7.64
N ASN A 221 -11.73 -7.17 7.18
CA ASN A 221 -10.57 -8.03 7.03
C ASN A 221 -9.28 -7.20 7.15
N PHE A 222 -8.75 -7.11 8.36
CA PHE A 222 -7.54 -6.38 8.68
C PHE A 222 -6.83 -7.04 9.87
N ARG A 223 -5.57 -6.67 10.07
CA ARG A 223 -4.82 -7.02 11.28
C ARG A 223 -4.25 -5.77 11.92
N VAL A 224 -4.08 -5.79 13.25
CA VAL A 224 -3.40 -4.72 13.99
C VAL A 224 -2.21 -5.30 14.71
N PHE A 225 -1.02 -4.89 14.30
CA PHE A 225 0.20 -5.16 15.02
C PHE A 225 0.33 -4.19 16.20
N TYR A 226 0.54 -4.74 17.39
CA TYR A 226 0.75 -3.97 18.60
C TYR A 226 2.03 -4.42 19.29
N ARG A 227 2.98 -3.48 19.42
CA ARG A 227 4.21 -3.67 20.19
C ARG A 227 4.20 -2.76 21.40
N PHE A 228 4.52 -3.32 22.56
CA PHE A 228 4.44 -2.63 23.84
C PHE A 228 5.51 -3.11 24.81
N THR A 229 5.69 -2.35 25.89
CA THR A 229 6.60 -2.68 26.99
C THR A 229 5.81 -3.04 28.22
N ARG A 230 6.20 -4.12 28.90
CA ARG A 230 5.66 -4.50 30.19
C ARG A 230 6.76 -5.02 31.10
N HIS A 231 6.89 -4.46 32.30
CA HIS A 231 7.92 -4.83 33.29
C HIS A 231 9.33 -4.91 32.67
N SER A 232 9.67 -3.92 31.83
CA SER A 232 10.95 -3.85 31.08
C SER A 232 11.14 -4.87 29.95
N PHE A 233 10.16 -5.75 29.69
CA PHE A 233 10.18 -6.65 28.53
C PHE A 233 9.36 -6.09 27.37
N ARG A 234 9.92 -6.14 26.17
CA ARG A 234 9.18 -5.82 24.95
C ARG A 234 8.35 -7.03 24.53
N ARG A 235 7.08 -6.80 24.24
CA ARG A 235 6.12 -7.81 23.75
C ARG A 235 5.50 -7.34 22.43
N ALA A 236 5.03 -8.30 21.66
CA ALA A 236 4.28 -8.04 20.44
C ALA A 236 3.09 -8.99 20.33
N CYS A 237 1.97 -8.45 19.86
CA CYS A 237 0.78 -9.22 19.53
C CYS A 237 0.15 -8.67 18.26
N VAL A 238 -0.65 -9.51 17.61
CA VAL A 238 -1.45 -9.16 16.44
C VAL A 238 -2.90 -9.43 16.73
N TYR A 239 -3.74 -8.44 16.53
CA TYR A 239 -5.18 -8.63 16.44
C TYR A 239 -5.55 -9.06 15.03
N VAL A 240 -6.40 -10.08 14.91
CA VAL A 240 -6.95 -10.55 13.64
C VAL A 240 -8.46 -10.33 13.64
N SER A 241 -8.98 -9.54 12.71
CA SER A 241 -10.42 -9.34 12.56
C SER A 241 -11.09 -10.58 11.97
N THR A 242 -12.25 -10.96 12.48
CA THR A 242 -13.09 -12.02 11.90
C THR A 242 -14.23 -11.41 11.07
N ALA A 243 -14.57 -12.06 9.96
CA ALA A 243 -15.52 -11.52 8.98
C ALA A 243 -16.98 -11.51 9.49
N ASP A 244 -17.35 -12.43 10.40
CA ASP A 244 -18.76 -12.85 10.54
C ASP A 244 -19.47 -12.32 11.80
N ASP A 245 -18.74 -11.90 12.83
CA ASP A 245 -19.31 -11.59 14.15
C ASP A 245 -18.84 -10.25 14.74
N GLY A 246 -18.00 -9.52 14.00
CA GLY A 246 -17.43 -8.27 14.48
C GLY A 246 -16.48 -8.42 15.67
N GLY A 247 -16.11 -9.66 15.95
CA GLY A 247 -15.05 -10.01 16.86
C GLY A 247 -13.69 -9.97 16.18
N GLY A 248 -12.74 -10.46 16.94
CA GLY A 248 -11.40 -10.73 16.50
C GLY A 248 -10.58 -11.12 17.70
N GLU A 249 -9.43 -11.72 17.43
CA GLU A 249 -8.63 -12.34 18.47
C GLU A 249 -7.24 -11.71 18.51
N TRP A 250 -6.77 -11.46 19.73
CA TRP A 250 -5.37 -11.13 19.98
C TRP A 250 -4.52 -12.39 20.03
N ARG A 251 -3.59 -12.51 19.09
CA ARG A 251 -2.57 -13.55 19.05
C ARG A 251 -1.23 -12.98 19.49
N SER A 252 -0.63 -13.59 20.49
CA SER A 252 0.73 -13.26 20.93
C SER A 252 1.77 -13.79 19.96
N LEU A 253 2.73 -12.96 19.56
CA LEU A 253 3.81 -13.35 18.64
C LEU A 253 5.07 -13.84 19.39
N TRP A 254 4.90 -14.63 20.47
CA TRP A 254 5.99 -14.96 21.41
C TRP A 254 7.29 -15.38 20.70
N ARG A 255 8.35 -14.61 20.93
CA ARG A 255 9.71 -14.91 20.50
C ARG A 255 10.61 -15.07 21.74
N ARG A 256 11.79 -15.68 21.56
CA ARG A 256 12.75 -15.97 22.64
C ARG A 256 13.03 -14.72 23.49
N PRO A 257 13.18 -14.85 24.83
CA PRO A 257 13.58 -13.73 25.68
C PRO A 257 14.93 -13.18 25.20
N GLY A 258 14.93 -12.00 24.57
CA GLY A 258 16.14 -11.38 24.01
C GLY A 258 15.93 -10.71 22.66
N ASP A 259 15.11 -11.28 21.78
CA ASP A 259 15.02 -10.84 20.37
C ASP A 259 14.36 -9.47 20.21
N LEU A 260 13.46 -9.10 21.12
CA LEU A 260 12.81 -7.78 21.16
C LEU A 260 13.44 -6.83 22.20
N ASN A 261 14.38 -7.32 23.01
CA ASN A 261 14.94 -6.62 24.18
C ASN A 261 16.23 -5.84 23.87
N LYS A 262 16.74 -5.86 22.62
CA LYS A 262 17.96 -5.14 22.23
C LYS A 262 17.81 -3.60 22.21
N ASP A 263 16.63 -3.06 22.54
CA ASP A 263 16.28 -1.66 22.33
C ASP A 263 15.79 -1.01 23.65
N TYR A 264 16.64 -0.16 24.24
CA TYR A 264 16.48 0.38 25.59
C TYR A 264 15.77 1.75 25.64
N SER A 265 15.29 2.29 24.52
CA SER A 265 14.80 3.67 24.45
C SER A 265 13.42 3.84 23.78
N ARG A 266 12.79 4.99 24.05
CA ARG A 266 11.67 5.56 23.27
C ARG A 266 12.16 5.90 21.86
N GLY A 267 11.36 5.69 20.82
CA GLY A 267 11.62 6.25 19.48
C GLY A 267 11.79 5.26 18.32
N GLN A 268 11.09 4.12 18.30
CA GLN A 268 10.91 3.39 17.04
C GLN A 268 10.01 4.22 16.10
N HIS A 269 10.11 4.02 14.80
CA HIS A 269 9.22 4.67 13.85
C HIS A 269 8.91 3.73 12.70
N LEU A 270 7.76 3.94 12.06
CA LEU A 270 7.45 3.26 10.82
C LEU A 270 8.49 3.66 9.77
N ALA A 271 9.36 2.72 9.38
CA ALA A 271 10.32 2.95 8.32
C ALA A 271 9.65 2.78 6.95
N GLY A 272 8.69 1.87 6.80
CA GLY A 272 7.93 1.74 5.56
C GLY A 272 7.09 0.46 5.48
N ARG A 273 6.28 0.36 4.42
CA ARG A 273 5.51 -0.83 4.06
C ARG A 273 5.80 -1.19 2.61
N VAL A 274 6.47 -2.30 2.41
CA VAL A 274 7.07 -2.64 1.13
C VAL A 274 7.05 -4.16 0.98
N ASP A 275 6.68 -4.67 -0.20
CA ASP A 275 6.67 -6.10 -0.54
C ASP A 275 5.88 -7.00 0.46
N GLY A 276 4.78 -6.49 1.01
CA GLY A 276 4.00 -7.21 2.01
C GLY A 276 4.70 -7.35 3.36
N SER A 277 5.73 -6.56 3.61
CA SER A 277 6.44 -6.51 4.89
C SER A 277 6.35 -5.11 5.51
N LEU A 278 6.26 -5.09 6.83
CA LEU A 278 6.31 -3.89 7.65
C LEU A 278 7.75 -3.69 8.14
N TYR A 279 8.34 -2.54 7.82
CA TYR A 279 9.69 -2.18 8.25
C TYR A 279 9.61 -1.17 9.40
N ILE A 280 10.24 -1.50 10.52
CA ILE A 280 10.23 -0.71 11.75
C ILE A 280 11.67 -0.33 12.06
N GLY A 281 11.95 0.97 12.13
CA GLY A 281 13.24 1.46 12.56
C GLY A 281 13.39 1.40 14.06
N LEU A 282 14.53 0.92 14.55
CA LEU A 282 14.89 0.86 15.96
C LEU A 282 15.89 1.96 16.31
N VAL A 283 16.00 2.31 17.60
CA VAL A 283 16.82 3.45 18.04
C VAL A 283 18.33 3.21 17.82
N ASN A 284 18.74 1.95 17.78
CA ASN A 284 20.10 1.53 17.39
C ASN A 284 20.35 1.60 15.87
N CYS A 285 19.49 2.28 15.10
CA CYS A 285 19.54 2.35 13.65
C CYS A 285 19.47 0.99 12.94
N SER A 286 18.98 -0.09 13.57
CA SER A 286 18.66 -1.34 12.88
C SER A 286 17.20 -1.37 12.42
N ILE A 287 16.88 -2.21 11.43
CA ILE A 287 15.52 -2.34 10.90
C ILE A 287 14.98 -3.72 11.24
N LEU A 288 13.87 -3.74 11.96
CA LEU A 288 13.07 -4.93 12.16
C LEU A 288 12.04 -5.03 11.01
N VAL A 289 12.00 -6.18 10.37
CA VAL A 289 11.01 -6.50 9.33
C VAL A 289 10.01 -7.46 9.93
N LEU A 290 8.73 -7.20 9.73
CA LEU A 290 7.65 -8.14 10.02
C LEU A 290 6.99 -8.54 8.70
N ASP A 291 7.10 -9.81 8.33
CA ASP A 291 6.40 -10.36 7.18
C ASP A 291 4.89 -10.42 7.48
N ASN A 292 4.07 -9.87 6.60
CA ASN A 292 2.63 -9.84 6.83
C ASN A 292 2.00 -11.24 6.73
N ALA A 293 2.49 -12.12 5.87
CA ALA A 293 1.87 -13.43 5.66
C ALA A 293 2.18 -14.39 6.82
N SER A 294 3.45 -14.56 7.16
CA SER A 294 3.91 -15.47 8.22
C SER A 294 3.85 -14.86 9.62
N LEU A 295 3.78 -13.52 9.73
CA LEU A 295 3.94 -12.78 10.99
C LEU A 295 5.29 -13.06 11.67
N GLU A 296 6.29 -13.47 10.90
CA GLU A 296 7.65 -13.68 11.38
C GLU A 296 8.48 -12.41 11.27
N PHE A 297 9.32 -12.19 12.29
CA PHE A 297 10.28 -11.10 12.26
C PHE A 297 11.62 -11.53 11.65
N SER A 298 12.23 -10.65 10.89
CA SER A 298 13.63 -10.71 10.47
C SER A 298 14.31 -9.36 10.73
N GLU A 299 15.63 -9.34 10.72
CA GLU A 299 16.42 -8.11 10.86
C GLU A 299 17.10 -7.82 9.52
N VAL A 300 17.21 -6.54 9.18
CA VAL A 300 17.97 -6.12 8.00
C VAL A 300 19.41 -5.81 8.42
N ASP A 301 20.36 -6.50 7.80
CA ASP A 301 21.76 -6.11 7.84
C ASP A 301 21.95 -4.84 7.01
N LEU A 302 22.05 -3.71 7.70
CA LEU A 302 22.29 -2.43 7.06
C LEU A 302 23.76 -2.27 6.64
N PRO A 303 24.03 -1.53 5.56
CA PRO A 303 25.39 -1.16 5.19
C PRO A 303 26.07 -0.36 6.30
N THR A 304 27.38 -0.56 6.48
CA THR A 304 28.21 0.03 7.55
C THR A 304 28.12 1.57 7.65
N ARG A 305 27.66 2.23 6.59
CA ARG A 305 27.51 3.70 6.51
C ARG A 305 26.32 4.24 7.30
N ILE A 306 25.32 3.41 7.60
CA ILE A 306 24.21 3.79 8.48
C ILE A 306 24.75 3.70 9.91
N SER A 307 25.25 4.81 10.45
CA SER A 307 25.99 4.78 11.71
C SER A 307 25.09 4.56 12.92
N VAL A 308 25.49 3.60 13.75
CA VAL A 308 24.96 3.35 15.09
C VAL A 308 25.75 4.24 16.07
N GLU A 309 25.62 5.56 15.98
CA GLU A 309 26.24 6.42 16.97
C GLU A 309 25.44 6.35 18.28
N LYS A 310 26.01 5.66 19.28
CA LYS A 310 25.46 5.47 20.64
C LYS A 310 25.51 6.74 21.51
N SER A 311 25.53 7.92 20.91
CA SER A 311 25.66 9.18 21.65
C SER A 311 24.28 9.75 21.92
N PHE A 312 24.00 10.01 23.20
CA PHE A 312 22.87 10.80 23.70
C PHE A 312 22.87 12.27 23.22
N ASP A 313 23.72 12.62 22.24
CA ASP A 313 23.77 13.95 21.66
C ASP A 313 22.72 14.07 20.57
N ILE A 314 21.85 15.04 20.77
CA ILE A 314 20.67 15.44 19.98
C ILE A 314 21.04 15.86 18.52
N ILE A 315 22.27 15.61 18.05
CA ILE A 315 22.92 16.33 16.94
C ILE A 315 23.37 15.42 15.77
N ALA A 316 23.27 14.10 15.85
CA ALA A 316 23.44 13.22 14.68
C ALA A 316 22.10 12.65 14.22
N SER A 317 21.27 13.47 13.57
CA SER A 317 19.96 13.03 13.07
C SER A 317 20.13 12.15 11.82
N SER A 318 20.36 10.86 12.04
CA SER A 318 20.10 9.85 11.01
C SER A 318 18.60 9.60 10.95
N SER A 319 18.01 9.71 9.76
CA SER A 319 16.61 9.39 9.49
C SER A 319 16.56 8.50 8.25
N PHE A 320 15.72 7.47 8.27
CA PHE A 320 15.59 6.59 7.12
C PHE A 320 14.15 6.11 6.91
N ARG A 321 13.87 5.73 5.68
CA ARG A 321 12.62 5.10 5.26
C ARG A 321 12.89 4.00 4.22
N VAL A 322 12.00 3.02 4.19
CA VAL A 322 11.95 1.96 3.17
C VAL A 322 10.80 2.30 2.23
N VAL A 323 11.11 2.43 0.94
CA VAL A 323 10.17 2.86 -0.09
C VAL A 323 10.23 1.91 -1.29
N HIS A 324 9.13 1.80 -2.02
CA HIS A 324 9.18 1.23 -3.36
C HIS A 324 9.81 2.23 -4.32
N GLY A 325 10.84 1.79 -5.05
CA GLY A 325 11.41 2.55 -6.16
C GLY A 325 10.47 2.61 -7.37
N VAL A 326 10.99 3.12 -8.48
CA VAL A 326 10.30 3.01 -9.78
C VAL A 326 10.65 1.65 -10.39
N GLY A 327 9.68 0.97 -11.00
CA GLY A 327 9.94 -0.28 -11.72
C GLY A 327 10.89 -0.02 -12.91
N ASP A 328 12.06 -0.65 -12.88
CA ASP A 328 13.06 -0.53 -13.95
C ASP A 328 12.66 -1.30 -15.22
N HIS A 329 11.77 -2.29 -15.07
CA HIS A 329 11.32 -3.17 -16.15
C HIS A 329 9.79 -3.29 -16.19
N PRO A 330 9.16 -3.16 -17.38
CA PRO A 330 7.73 -3.39 -17.52
C PRO A 330 7.36 -4.81 -17.10
N GLY A 331 6.52 -4.95 -16.07
CA GLY A 331 6.02 -6.25 -15.59
C GLY A 331 6.79 -6.88 -14.44
N LEU A 332 7.84 -6.24 -13.92
CA LEU A 332 8.41 -6.59 -12.62
C LEU A 332 7.91 -5.61 -11.56
N PRO A 333 7.72 -6.06 -10.30
CA PRO A 333 7.36 -5.16 -9.23
C PRO A 333 8.48 -4.12 -9.00
N PRO A 334 8.12 -2.88 -8.60
CA PRO A 334 9.08 -1.87 -8.22
C PRO A 334 9.99 -2.40 -7.11
N MET A 335 11.27 -2.14 -7.26
CA MET A 335 12.26 -2.64 -6.32
C MET A 335 12.32 -1.75 -5.08
N SER A 336 12.45 -2.40 -3.95
CA SER A 336 12.57 -1.78 -2.63
C SER A 336 13.89 -1.02 -2.49
N ARG A 337 13.82 0.16 -1.89
CA ARG A 337 14.94 1.06 -1.61
C ARG A 337 14.93 1.48 -0.14
N ILE A 338 16.11 1.57 0.47
CA ILE A 338 16.28 2.28 1.74
C ILE A 338 16.80 3.68 1.41
N VAL A 339 16.05 4.69 1.81
CA VAL A 339 16.48 6.08 1.75
C VAL A 339 16.94 6.47 3.14
N HIS A 340 18.19 6.89 3.26
CA HIS A 340 18.83 7.28 4.49
C HIS A 340 19.35 8.71 4.34
N VAL A 341 19.09 9.53 5.35
CA VAL A 341 19.68 10.86 5.46
C VAL A 341 20.42 10.93 6.77
N ARG A 342 21.70 11.30 6.69
CA ARG A 342 22.53 11.61 7.85
C ARG A 342 23.02 13.03 7.70
N ASN A 343 22.55 13.92 8.57
CA ASN A 343 22.81 15.35 8.49
C ASN A 343 22.35 15.95 7.15
N ARG A 344 23.25 16.04 6.16
CA ARG A 344 22.99 16.52 4.79
C ARG A 344 23.35 15.52 3.70
N GLU A 345 23.85 14.36 4.08
CA GLU A 345 24.17 13.29 3.14
C GLU A 345 22.92 12.46 2.93
N LEU A 346 22.47 12.42 1.68
CA LEU A 346 21.42 11.55 1.20
C LEU A 346 22.07 10.30 0.61
N GLU A 347 21.69 9.14 1.12
CA GLU A 347 22.10 7.84 0.62
C GLU A 347 20.86 7.04 0.22
N VAL A 348 20.92 6.38 -0.93
CA VAL A 348 19.89 5.45 -1.38
C VAL A 348 20.53 4.09 -1.60
N PHE A 349 19.95 3.08 -0.96
CA PHE A 349 20.41 1.71 -1.05
C PHE A 349 19.36 0.87 -1.78
N ARG A 350 19.81 0.04 -2.71
CA ARG A 350 18.98 -0.93 -3.40
C ARG A 350 19.20 -2.33 -2.86
N ARG A 351 18.15 -3.16 -2.94
CA ARG A 351 18.25 -4.59 -2.64
C ARG A 351 18.87 -5.33 -3.83
N GLU A 352 19.72 -6.32 -3.56
CA GLU A 352 20.30 -7.18 -4.60
C GLU A 352 19.30 -8.20 -5.20
N HIS A 353 19.54 -8.58 -6.46
CA HIS A 353 18.68 -9.48 -7.25
C HIS A 353 19.04 -10.96 -7.15
N ASP A 354 20.21 -11.27 -6.63
CA ASP A 354 20.77 -12.63 -6.57
C ASP A 354 20.15 -13.50 -5.46
N GLY A 355 19.15 -12.96 -4.75
CA GLY A 355 18.51 -13.63 -3.61
C GLY A 355 19.30 -13.52 -2.31
N SER A 356 20.46 -12.83 -2.29
CA SER A 356 21.24 -12.61 -1.07
C SER A 356 20.48 -11.77 -0.03
N GLY A 357 19.52 -10.95 -0.49
CA GLY A 357 18.77 -10.02 0.35
C GLY A 357 19.58 -8.82 0.83
N LYS A 358 20.82 -8.66 0.37
CA LYS A 358 21.74 -7.60 0.78
C LYS A 358 21.34 -6.24 0.20
N TRP A 359 21.63 -5.19 0.97
CA TRP A 359 21.49 -3.80 0.54
C TRP A 359 22.83 -3.25 0.06
N VAL A 360 22.82 -2.62 -1.12
CA VAL A 360 24.00 -2.00 -1.72
C VAL A 360 23.75 -0.54 -2.03
N LEU A 361 24.77 0.29 -1.82
CA LEU A 361 24.68 1.73 -2.07
C LEU A 361 24.50 1.95 -3.58
N GLU A 362 23.40 2.59 -3.93
CA GLU A 362 23.05 2.94 -5.31
C GLU A 362 23.35 4.41 -5.59
N HIS A 363 23.07 5.29 -4.63
CA HIS A 363 23.27 6.73 -4.76
C HIS A 363 23.77 7.36 -3.45
N SER A 364 24.64 8.36 -3.56
CA SER A 364 25.09 9.18 -2.44
C SER A 364 25.36 10.61 -2.92
N SER A 365 24.77 11.60 -2.26
CA SER A 365 24.89 13.01 -2.62
C SER A 365 24.68 13.91 -1.40
N VAL A 366 25.15 15.15 -1.48
CA VAL A 366 24.83 16.18 -0.48
C VAL A 366 23.55 16.90 -0.89
N ILE A 367 22.60 17.04 0.04
CA ILE A 367 21.34 17.75 -0.21
C ILE A 367 21.65 19.25 -0.42
N PRO A 368 21.30 19.84 -1.58
CA PRO A 368 21.68 21.22 -1.94
C PRO A 368 20.76 22.27 -1.27
N LEU A 369 20.68 22.26 0.06
CA LEU A 369 19.82 23.19 0.82
C LEU A 369 20.22 24.66 0.66
N SER A 370 21.48 24.96 0.33
CA SER A 370 21.97 26.33 0.12
C SER A 370 21.33 27.02 -1.09
N THR A 371 20.81 26.27 -2.06
CA THR A 371 20.07 26.82 -3.20
C THR A 371 18.70 27.37 -2.78
N TYR A 372 18.21 26.97 -1.61
CA TYR A 372 16.88 27.33 -1.12
C TYR A 372 16.91 28.24 0.10
N VAL A 373 18.09 28.50 0.68
CA VAL A 373 18.20 29.36 1.86
C VAL A 373 19.51 30.14 1.90
N ASP A 374 19.39 31.44 2.18
CA ASP A 374 20.49 32.41 2.12
C ASP A 374 21.55 32.25 3.22
N THR A 375 21.24 31.52 4.29
CA THR A 375 22.18 31.30 5.41
C THR A 375 22.40 29.80 5.66
N PRO A 376 23.65 29.32 5.74
CA PRO A 376 23.92 27.95 6.14
C PRO A 376 23.72 27.82 7.66
N LEU A 377 22.65 27.17 8.10
CA LEU A 377 22.61 26.65 9.47
C LEU A 377 23.59 25.49 9.54
N GLN A 378 24.52 25.49 10.50
CA GLN A 378 25.42 24.35 10.72
C GLN A 378 24.66 23.09 11.19
N PHE A 379 23.40 23.23 11.64
CA PHE A 379 22.62 22.19 12.32
C PHE A 379 21.18 22.07 11.79
N GLU A 380 20.98 21.99 10.46
CA GLU A 380 19.65 21.65 9.92
C GLU A 380 19.44 20.12 9.97
N ILE A 381 18.48 19.68 10.78
CA ILE A 381 18.04 18.27 10.83
C ILE A 381 17.07 18.01 9.68
N VAL A 382 17.30 16.94 8.92
CA VAL A 382 16.46 16.52 7.80
C VAL A 382 15.90 15.12 8.07
N ASP A 383 14.57 15.01 8.02
CA ASP A 383 13.86 13.75 8.08
C ASP A 383 13.44 13.28 6.69
N VAL A 384 13.41 11.95 6.52
CA VAL A 384 12.82 11.31 5.34
C VAL A 384 11.40 10.87 5.69
N ILE A 385 10.44 11.26 4.86
CA ILE A 385 9.05 10.80 4.91
C ILE A 385 8.79 9.96 3.66
N ALA A 386 8.36 8.72 3.86
CA ALA A 386 7.92 7.85 2.78
C ALA A 386 6.45 8.13 2.49
N ASP A 387 6.16 8.63 1.30
CA ASP A 387 4.84 9.16 0.99
C ASP A 387 4.33 8.73 -0.41
N GLY A 388 4.92 7.69 -0.98
CA GLY A 388 4.49 7.15 -2.27
C GLY A 388 5.47 6.14 -2.85
N THR A 389 5.18 5.75 -4.09
CA THR A 389 6.05 4.89 -4.90
C THR A 389 6.90 5.74 -5.83
N GLY A 390 8.21 5.51 -5.85
CA GLY A 390 9.13 6.21 -6.75
C GLY A 390 9.61 7.59 -6.30
N TYR A 391 9.18 8.07 -5.14
CA TYR A 391 9.67 9.31 -4.54
C TYR A 391 9.63 9.25 -3.01
N PHE A 392 10.31 10.21 -2.37
CA PHE A 392 10.23 10.45 -0.94
C PHE A 392 10.24 11.95 -0.67
N ILE A 393 9.80 12.34 0.53
CA ILE A 393 9.83 13.73 0.96
C ILE A 393 10.96 13.93 1.97
N LEU A 394 11.74 14.97 1.78
CA LEU A 394 12.68 15.48 2.77
C LEU A 394 12.02 16.64 3.50
N ALA A 395 11.94 16.55 4.83
CA ALA A 395 11.41 17.61 5.68
C ALA A 395 12.51 18.13 6.59
N THR A 396 12.72 19.44 6.63
CA THR A 396 13.71 20.05 7.51
C THR A 396 13.03 20.49 8.81
N ARG A 397 13.59 20.14 9.98
CA ARG A 397 12.91 20.41 11.27
C ARG A 397 12.92 21.88 11.66
N VAL A 398 14.03 22.58 11.39
CA VAL A 398 14.23 23.96 11.87
C VAL A 398 13.51 24.93 10.97
N ARG A 399 13.75 24.84 9.66
CA ARG A 399 13.16 25.74 8.67
C ARG A 399 11.80 25.29 8.13
N ARG A 400 11.43 24.03 8.39
CA ARG A 400 10.15 23.45 7.97
C ARG A 400 9.95 23.54 6.46
N LEU A 401 11.04 23.35 5.73
CA LEU A 401 11.04 23.21 4.29
C LEU A 401 10.76 21.76 3.95
N CYS A 402 9.96 21.54 2.92
CA CYS A 402 9.64 20.21 2.42
C CYS A 402 10.05 20.11 0.95
N PHE A 403 10.66 19.00 0.59
CA PHE A 403 11.10 18.75 -0.77
C PHE A 403 10.71 17.35 -1.21
N SER A 404 10.10 17.23 -2.38
CA SER A 404 9.95 15.95 -3.05
C SER A 404 11.22 15.59 -3.80
N VAL A 405 11.69 14.36 -3.63
CA VAL A 405 12.82 13.79 -4.37
C VAL A 405 12.32 12.62 -5.20
N ASP A 406 12.46 12.73 -6.51
CA ASP A 406 12.20 11.61 -7.42
C ASP A 406 13.34 10.60 -7.33
N LEU A 407 13.03 9.33 -7.01
CA LEU A 407 14.05 8.29 -6.77
C LEU A 407 14.83 7.91 -8.03
N LYS A 408 14.29 8.17 -9.22
CA LYS A 408 14.91 7.79 -10.49
C LYS A 408 15.92 8.83 -10.96
N THR A 409 15.56 10.11 -10.83
CA THR A 409 16.34 11.25 -11.31
C THR A 409 17.15 11.90 -10.19
N MET A 410 16.84 11.60 -8.93
CA MET A 410 17.34 12.28 -7.73
C MET A 410 17.08 13.79 -7.76
N LYS A 411 16.09 14.23 -8.54
CA LYS A 411 15.74 15.65 -8.66
C LYS A 411 14.93 16.10 -7.45
N LEU A 412 15.45 17.13 -6.77
CA LEU A 412 14.81 17.80 -5.66
C LEU A 412 13.81 18.87 -6.16
N THR A 413 12.59 18.87 -5.65
CA THR A 413 11.55 19.87 -5.96
C THR A 413 10.93 20.36 -4.67
N ALA A 414 10.88 21.68 -4.44
CA ALA A 414 10.23 22.24 -3.26
C ALA A 414 8.71 21.97 -3.32
N VAL A 415 8.13 21.55 -2.20
CA VAL A 415 6.69 21.32 -2.07
C VAL A 415 6.09 22.25 -1.02
N PRO A 416 4.80 22.63 -1.14
CA PRO A 416 4.16 23.52 -0.19
C PRO A 416 4.25 22.98 1.24
N ARG A 417 4.63 23.86 2.17
CA ARG A 417 4.81 23.52 3.59
C ARG A 417 3.53 22.97 4.25
N LEU A 418 2.37 23.50 3.88
CA LEU A 418 1.08 23.09 4.43
C LEU A 418 0.76 21.60 4.22
N THR A 419 1.37 20.97 3.21
CA THR A 419 1.13 19.55 2.91
C THR A 419 1.75 18.60 3.94
N TYR A 420 2.78 19.03 4.68
CA TYR A 420 3.56 18.15 5.57
C TYR A 420 3.98 18.78 6.91
N CYS A 421 3.83 20.10 7.10
CA CYS A 421 4.42 20.85 8.22
C CYS A 421 3.55 22.08 8.59
N GLU A 422 2.34 21.82 9.09
CA GLU A 422 1.33 22.88 9.28
C GLU A 422 1.57 23.78 10.50
N THR A 423 2.22 23.32 11.58
CA THR A 423 2.37 24.10 12.83
C THR A 423 3.70 23.86 13.57
N GLU A 424 3.98 24.61 14.65
CA GLU A 424 5.12 24.36 15.55
C GLU A 424 4.97 23.11 16.42
N THR A 425 3.74 22.60 16.48
CA THR A 425 3.30 21.53 17.36
C THR A 425 3.05 20.22 16.61
N LEU A 426 3.29 20.16 15.29
CA LEU A 426 3.12 18.94 14.51
C LEU A 426 4.17 17.89 14.93
N GLU A 427 3.69 16.75 15.40
CA GLU A 427 4.52 15.63 15.85
C GLU A 427 4.74 14.62 14.71
N GLU A 428 3.65 14.19 14.06
CA GLU A 428 3.68 13.13 13.04
C GLU A 428 2.61 13.38 11.95
N THR A 429 2.85 12.82 10.76
CA THR A 429 1.90 12.83 9.64
C THR A 429 1.60 11.41 9.18
N PHE A 430 0.34 11.14 8.85
CA PHE A 430 -0.12 9.82 8.39
C PHE A 430 -0.80 9.92 7.03
N THR A 431 -0.17 9.36 6.00
CA THR A 431 -0.68 9.37 4.63
C THR A 431 -1.77 8.34 4.44
N VAL A 432 -2.92 8.80 3.95
CA VAL A 432 -4.06 7.93 3.60
C VAL A 432 -4.01 7.62 2.12
N THR A 433 -3.75 6.36 1.80
CA THR A 433 -3.81 5.84 0.43
C THR A 433 -5.15 5.18 0.17
N LEU A 434 -5.72 5.40 -1.01
CA LEU A 434 -6.93 4.74 -1.47
C LEU A 434 -6.58 3.37 -2.07
N PRO A 435 -7.37 2.32 -1.81
CA PRO A 435 -7.15 1.03 -2.43
C PRO A 435 -7.28 1.14 -3.95
N TRP A 436 -6.38 0.47 -4.68
CA TRP A 436 -6.56 0.18 -6.09
C TRP A 436 -7.23 -1.19 -6.21
N PRO A 437 -8.32 -1.36 -6.98
CA PRO A 437 -9.23 -0.39 -7.63
C PRO A 437 -9.90 0.68 -6.75
N MET A 438 -9.91 1.96 -7.16
CA MET A 438 -10.60 3.03 -6.41
C MET A 438 -12.13 2.88 -6.30
N PHE A 439 -12.78 2.11 -7.19
CA PHE A 439 -14.24 2.00 -7.28
C PHE A 439 -14.82 0.70 -6.71
N MET A 440 -14.02 -0.19 -6.12
CA MET A 440 -14.57 -1.39 -5.49
C MET A 440 -15.22 -1.15 -4.11
N ARG A 441 -15.40 0.11 -3.69
CA ARG A 441 -15.94 0.45 -2.36
C ARG A 441 -16.96 1.60 -2.33
N ALA A 442 -17.39 2.10 -3.50
CA ALA A 442 -18.33 3.21 -3.59
C ALA A 442 -19.78 2.75 -3.38
#